data_AF-A0AAD2YJR6-F1
#
_entry.id   AF-A0AAD2YJR6-F1
#
_cell.length_a   1.000
_cell.length_b   1.000
_cell.length_c   1.000
_cell.angle_alpha   90.00
_cell.angle_beta   90.00
_cell.angle_gamma   90.00
#
_symmetry.space_group_name_H-M   'P 1'
#
loop_
_entity.id
_entity.type
_entity.pdbx_description
1 polymer ?
#
loop_
_entity_poly.entity_id
_entity_poly.type
_entity_poly.pdbx_seq_one_letter_code
_entity_poly.pdbx_strand_id
1 'polypeptide(L)'
;MRDLVKLYEESFKLIIDNPNLTTDKIPNHLLEAWLSDDVIVITNTEQSYFAVSIFHLVHDVYLCLKGIETDPDSKTIERRFNTFQYILALESVHRQYPINLHPVQIGDFDNYGTPPIFDSMPKNFREFMALTEALYPLKNKFKLN
;
A
#
# COMPACT_ATOMS: atom_id res chain seq x y z
N MET A 1 -15.16 16.22 5.89
CA MET A 1 -16.02 15.53 4.90
C MET A 1 -15.68 15.92 3.46
N ARG A 2 -15.59 17.21 3.08
CA ARG A 2 -15.20 17.62 1.71
C ARG A 2 -13.81 17.12 1.29
N ASP A 3 -12.83 17.19 2.17
CA ASP A 3 -11.46 16.75 1.85
C ASP A 3 -11.36 15.23 1.66
N LEU A 4 -12.17 14.48 2.41
CA LEU A 4 -12.22 13.03 2.33
C LEU A 4 -12.87 12.54 1.03
N VAL A 5 -13.99 13.14 0.63
CA VAL A 5 -14.65 12.81 -0.65
C VAL A 5 -13.68 13.01 -1.81
N LYS A 6 -12.90 14.10 -1.76
CA LYS A 6 -11.85 14.39 -2.74
C LYS A 6 -10.74 13.32 -2.74
N LEU A 7 -10.29 12.89 -1.56
CA LEU A 7 -9.29 11.80 -1.46
C LEU A 7 -9.81 10.49 -2.06
N TYR A 8 -11.07 10.14 -1.81
CA TYR A 8 -11.70 8.96 -2.43
C TYR A 8 -11.78 9.10 -3.96
N GLU A 9 -12.25 10.24 -4.46
CA GLU A 9 -12.39 10.49 -5.89
C GLU A 9 -11.03 10.42 -6.61
N GLU A 10 -10.01 11.06 -6.06
CA GLU A 10 -8.65 11.02 -6.61
C GLU A 10 -8.05 9.62 -6.58
N SER A 11 -8.23 8.89 -5.47
CA SER A 11 -7.75 7.51 -5.35
C SER A 11 -8.44 6.59 -6.34
N PHE A 12 -9.77 6.73 -6.46
CA PHE A 12 -10.59 5.93 -7.37
C PHE A 12 -10.15 6.14 -8.81
N LYS A 13 -10.04 7.40 -9.24
CA LYS A 13 -9.60 7.74 -10.58
C LYS A 13 -8.20 7.21 -10.87
N LEU A 14 -7.26 7.40 -9.94
CA LEU A 14 -5.89 6.93 -10.09
C LEU A 14 -5.83 5.41 -10.32
N ILE A 15 -6.58 4.63 -9.53
CA ILE A 15 -6.58 3.17 -9.59
C ILE A 15 -7.26 2.65 -10.87
N ILE A 16 -8.43 3.20 -11.22
CA ILE A 16 -9.19 2.76 -12.40
C ILE A 16 -8.49 3.13 -13.70
N ASP A 17 -7.94 4.34 -13.80
CA ASP A 17 -7.27 4.80 -15.01
C ASP A 17 -5.90 4.10 -15.20
N ASN A 18 -5.34 3.48 -14.15
CA ASN A 18 -4.00 2.87 -14.15
C ASN A 18 -4.02 1.46 -13.53
N PRO A 19 -4.49 0.42 -14.24
CA PRO A 19 -4.54 -0.95 -13.70
C PRO A 19 -3.16 -1.53 -13.35
N ASN A 20 -2.10 -0.98 -13.92
CA ASN A 20 -0.70 -1.32 -13.62
C ASN A 20 0.00 -0.24 -12.79
N LEU A 21 -0.74 0.43 -11.90
CA LEU A 21 -0.19 1.47 -11.02
C LEU A 21 0.93 0.89 -10.14
N THR A 22 2.07 1.57 -10.17
CA THR A 22 3.25 1.26 -9.37
C THR A 22 3.41 2.25 -8.22
N THR A 23 4.07 1.83 -7.14
CA THR A 23 4.20 2.63 -5.91
C THR A 23 4.78 4.03 -6.13
N ASP A 24 5.78 4.16 -7.00
CA ASP A 24 6.45 5.42 -7.36
C ASP A 24 5.50 6.46 -7.99
N LYS A 25 4.42 5.99 -8.63
CA LYS A 25 3.44 6.85 -9.31
C LYS A 25 2.32 7.34 -8.39
N ILE A 26 2.25 6.85 -7.16
CA ILE A 26 1.24 7.30 -6.19
C ILE A 26 1.63 8.70 -5.69
N PRO A 27 0.76 9.72 -5.81
CA PRO A 27 1.03 11.05 -5.23
C PRO A 27 1.28 10.97 -3.71
N ASN A 28 2.19 11.79 -3.18
CA ASN A 28 2.57 11.77 -1.75
C ASN A 28 1.36 11.85 -0.81
N HIS A 29 0.43 12.76 -1.08
CA HIS A 29 -0.75 12.95 -0.22
C HIS A 29 -1.69 11.74 -0.25
N LEU A 30 -1.78 11.02 -1.36
CA LEU A 30 -2.55 9.77 -1.43
C LEU A 30 -1.82 8.63 -0.73
N LEU A 31 -0.50 8.54 -0.88
CA LEU A 31 0.29 7.54 -0.17
C LEU A 31 0.15 7.68 1.36
N GLU A 32 0.25 8.91 1.87
CA GLU A 32 0.03 9.21 3.28
C GLU A 32 -1.39 8.84 3.73
N ALA A 33 -2.40 9.17 2.92
CA ALA A 33 -3.78 8.82 3.22
C ALA A 33 -4.00 7.29 3.22
N TRP A 34 -3.46 6.57 2.25
CA TRP A 34 -3.61 5.11 2.11
C TRP A 34 -2.90 4.32 3.22
N LEU A 35 -1.95 4.96 3.91
CA LEU A 35 -1.26 4.43 5.09
C LEU A 35 -1.88 4.86 6.42
N SER A 36 -2.86 5.77 6.40
CA SER A 36 -3.45 6.28 7.61
C SER A 36 -4.28 5.21 8.34
N ASP A 37 -4.05 5.10 9.64
CA ASP A 37 -4.86 4.32 10.57
C ASP A 37 -6.14 5.09 11.01
N ASP A 38 -6.48 6.20 10.34
CA ASP A 38 -7.65 7.00 10.67
C ASP A 38 -8.95 6.26 10.29
N VAL A 39 -9.83 6.11 11.29
CA VAL A 39 -11.21 5.65 11.10
C VAL A 39 -12.02 6.79 10.47
N ILE A 40 -12.74 6.48 9.41
CA ILE A 40 -13.58 7.45 8.75
C ILE A 40 -15.00 7.37 9.28
N VAL A 41 -15.55 8.50 9.69
CA VAL A 41 -16.98 8.64 9.96
C VAL A 41 -17.67 9.20 8.73
N ILE A 42 -18.35 8.34 7.96
CA ILE A 42 -19.31 8.80 6.94
C ILE A 42 -20.69 8.66 7.56
N THR A 43 -21.39 9.79 7.74
CA THR A 43 -22.81 9.81 8.15
C THR A 43 -23.12 9.08 9.47
N ASN A 44 -22.39 9.42 10.55
CA ASN A 44 -22.59 8.92 11.92
C ASN A 44 -22.34 7.41 12.13
N THR A 45 -21.91 6.69 11.11
CA THR A 45 -21.38 5.33 11.21
C THR A 45 -19.86 5.38 11.01
N GLU A 46 -19.12 4.82 11.96
CA GLU A 46 -17.71 4.51 11.76
C GLU A 46 -17.61 3.49 10.62
N GLN A 47 -17.06 3.91 9.49
CA GLN A 47 -16.72 3.02 8.39
C GLN A 47 -15.26 2.55 8.54
N SER A 48 -14.95 1.44 7.87
CA SER A 48 -13.62 0.88 7.78
C SER A 48 -12.54 1.95 7.51
N TYR A 49 -11.35 1.74 8.05
CA TYR A 49 -10.16 2.57 7.78
C TYR A 49 -10.06 2.91 6.29
N PHE A 50 -9.72 4.17 5.95
CA PHE A 50 -9.57 4.61 4.55
C PHE A 50 -8.74 3.63 3.71
N ALA A 51 -7.61 3.21 4.29
CA ALA A 51 -6.71 2.20 3.77
C ALA A 51 -7.39 0.89 3.34
N VAL A 52 -8.37 0.41 4.13
CA VAL A 52 -9.13 -0.82 3.84
C VAL A 52 -10.05 -0.59 2.64
N SER A 53 -10.73 0.54 2.55
CA SER A 53 -11.57 0.86 1.39
C SER A 53 -10.75 0.94 0.10
N ILE A 54 -9.58 1.58 0.16
CA ILE A 54 -8.67 1.65 -0.99
C ILE A 54 -8.15 0.27 -1.37
N PHE A 55 -7.76 -0.54 -0.39
CA PHE A 55 -7.35 -1.92 -0.64
C PHE A 55 -8.44 -2.73 -1.34
N HIS A 56 -9.70 -2.64 -0.89
CA HIS A 56 -10.81 -3.32 -1.54
C HIS A 56 -10.98 -2.89 -3.00
N LEU A 57 -10.87 -1.59 -3.30
CA LEU A 57 -10.93 -1.11 -4.68
C LEU A 57 -9.80 -1.70 -5.55
N VAL A 58 -8.57 -1.71 -5.05
CA VAL A 58 -7.43 -2.31 -5.77
C VAL A 58 -7.63 -3.82 -5.97
N HIS A 59 -8.17 -4.49 -4.95
CA HIS A 59 -8.46 -5.92 -4.97
C HIS A 59 -9.57 -6.27 -5.98
N ASP A 60 -10.66 -5.51 -6.01
CA ASP A 60 -11.75 -5.67 -6.97
C ASP A 60 -11.26 -5.49 -8.42
N VAL A 61 -10.42 -4.48 -8.66
CA VAL A 61 -9.79 -4.26 -9.97
C VAL A 61 -8.92 -5.45 -10.37
N TYR A 62 -8.12 -5.99 -9.45
CA TYR A 62 -7.34 -7.20 -9.72
C TYR A 62 -8.23 -8.41 -10.05
N LEU A 63 -9.29 -8.66 -9.25
CA LEU A 63 -10.19 -9.79 -9.49
C LEU A 63 -10.86 -9.67 -10.87
N CYS A 64 -11.32 -8.47 -11.21
CA CYS A 64 -11.90 -8.16 -12.51
C CYS A 64 -10.93 -8.43 -13.66
N LEU A 65 -9.68 -7.96 -13.55
CA LEU A 65 -8.64 -8.18 -14.58
C LEU A 65 -8.25 -9.65 -14.73
N LYS A 66 -8.35 -10.44 -13.65
CA LYS A 66 -8.06 -11.88 -13.66
C LYS A 66 -9.25 -12.75 -14.04
N GLY A 67 -10.45 -12.19 -14.15
CA GLY A 67 -11.68 -12.94 -14.38
C GLY A 67 -12.03 -13.88 -13.21
N ILE A 68 -11.68 -13.50 -11.98
CA ILE A 68 -12.00 -14.27 -10.77
C ILE A 68 -13.34 -13.76 -10.24
N GLU A 69 -14.35 -14.64 -10.22
CA GLU A 69 -15.72 -14.28 -9.81
C GLU A 69 -16.00 -14.55 -8.33
N THR A 70 -15.19 -15.40 -7.69
CA THR A 70 -15.34 -15.75 -6.28
C THR A 70 -14.31 -15.03 -5.42
N ASP A 71 -14.81 -14.38 -4.37
CA ASP A 71 -13.94 -13.76 -3.38
C ASP A 71 -13.03 -14.81 -2.71
N PRO A 72 -11.74 -14.48 -2.50
CA PRO A 72 -10.85 -15.31 -1.70
C PRO A 72 -11.36 -15.44 -0.26
N ASP A 73 -10.88 -16.47 0.45
CA ASP A 73 -11.16 -16.61 1.87
C ASP A 73 -10.58 -15.43 2.68
N SER A 74 -11.12 -15.22 3.88
CA SER A 74 -10.75 -14.09 4.74
C SER A 74 -9.26 -14.04 5.08
N LYS A 75 -8.57 -15.19 5.22
CA LYS A 75 -7.13 -15.20 5.53
C LYS A 75 -6.32 -14.76 4.33
N THR A 76 -6.75 -15.13 3.12
CA THR A 76 -6.13 -14.66 1.87
C THR A 76 -6.29 -13.15 1.72
N ILE A 77 -7.48 -12.61 2.01
CA ILE A 77 -7.75 -11.17 1.98
C ILE A 77 -6.87 -10.43 3.01
N GLU A 78 -6.83 -10.91 4.26
CA GLU A 78 -6.01 -10.33 5.32
C GLU A 78 -4.53 -10.31 4.96
N ARG A 79 -4.00 -11.41 4.42
CA ARG A 79 -2.60 -11.49 3.96
C ARG A 79 -2.32 -10.46 2.86
N ARG A 80 -3.20 -10.37 1.86
CA ARG A 80 -3.05 -9.40 0.75
C ARG A 80 -3.09 -7.96 1.26
N PHE A 81 -3.97 -7.64 2.21
CA PHE A 81 -4.04 -6.32 2.84
C PHE A 81 -2.75 -5.99 3.59
N ASN A 82 -2.25 -6.91 4.40
CA ASN A 82 -1.01 -6.70 5.16
C ASN A 82 0.20 -6.49 4.23
N THR A 83 0.31 -7.26 3.15
CA THR A 83 1.39 -7.06 2.17
C THR A 83 1.22 -5.76 1.39
N PHE A 84 -0.01 -5.39 1.01
CA PHE A 84 -0.31 -4.10 0.38
C PHE A 84 0.15 -2.93 1.25
N GLN A 85 -0.25 -2.92 2.53
CA GLN A 85 0.15 -1.90 3.50
C GLN A 85 1.67 -1.88 3.72
N TYR A 86 2.33 -3.04 3.79
CA TYR A 86 3.77 -3.14 3.91
C TYR A 86 4.50 -2.50 2.71
N ILE A 87 4.05 -2.78 1.48
CA ILE A 87 4.61 -2.21 0.24
C ILE A 87 4.46 -0.69 0.22
N LEU A 88 3.28 -0.16 0.56
CA LEU A 88 3.08 1.29 0.65
C LEU A 88 3.97 1.93 1.71
N ALA A 89 4.15 1.27 2.85
CA ALA A 89 4.98 1.79 3.91
C ALA A 89 6.46 1.80 3.52
N LEU A 90 6.92 0.78 2.78
CA LEU A 90 8.25 0.75 2.18
C LEU A 90 8.46 1.89 1.18
N GLU A 91 7.48 2.17 0.33
CA GLU A 91 7.52 3.31 -0.59
C GLU A 91 7.62 4.64 0.18
N SER A 92 6.88 4.80 1.28
CA SER A 92 6.96 6.00 2.12
C SER A 92 8.37 6.19 2.71
N VAL A 93 8.99 5.09 3.17
CA VAL A 93 10.39 5.11 3.62
C VAL A 93 11.33 5.43 2.46
N HIS A 94 11.12 4.86 1.27
CA HIS A 94 11.89 5.15 0.06
C HIS A 94 11.88 6.63 -0.33
N ARG A 95 10.76 7.32 -0.15
CA ARG A 95 10.67 8.75 -0.45
C ARG A 95 11.42 9.63 0.55
N GLN A 96 11.57 9.16 1.79
CA GLN A 96 12.26 9.88 2.86
C GLN A 96 13.76 9.57 2.91
N TYR A 97 14.15 8.36 2.49
CA TYR A 97 15.51 7.86 2.55
C TYR A 97 15.88 7.29 1.18
N PRO A 98 17.09 7.56 0.64
CA PRO A 98 17.50 7.14 -0.69
C PRO A 98 17.84 5.64 -0.75
N ILE A 99 16.92 4.78 -0.31
CA ILE A 99 16.96 3.35 -0.55
C ILE A 99 16.45 3.14 -1.96
N ASN A 100 17.25 2.62 -2.88
CA ASN A 100 16.80 2.46 -4.27
C ASN A 100 15.81 1.28 -4.37
N LEU A 101 14.57 1.47 -3.91
CA LEU A 101 13.51 0.48 -3.97
C LEU A 101 12.94 0.44 -5.39
N HIS A 102 12.85 -0.74 -5.99
CA HIS A 102 12.16 -0.88 -7.26
C HIS A 102 10.65 -0.67 -7.09
N PRO A 103 10.00 0.06 -8.01
CA PRO A 103 8.57 0.23 -7.97
C PRO A 103 7.82 -1.10 -7.98
N VAL A 104 6.82 -1.22 -7.09
CA VAL A 104 5.97 -2.42 -6.99
C VAL A 104 4.58 -2.10 -7.50
N GLN A 105 3.97 -3.00 -8.27
CA GLN A 105 2.59 -2.84 -8.72
C GLN A 105 1.62 -3.13 -7.57
N ILE A 106 0.74 -2.18 -7.24
CA ILE A 106 -0.11 -2.24 -6.03
C ILE A 106 -1.24 -3.30 -6.08
N GLY A 107 -1.56 -3.81 -7.27
CA GLY A 107 -2.60 -4.80 -7.51
C GLY A 107 -2.07 -6.17 -7.93
N ASP A 108 -0.75 -6.37 -7.95
CA ASP A 108 -0.14 -7.62 -8.40
C ASP A 108 -0.02 -8.65 -7.27
N PHE A 109 -1.18 -9.05 -6.72
CA PHE A 109 -1.25 -9.92 -5.56
C PHE A 109 -0.65 -11.32 -5.79
N ASP A 110 -0.45 -11.73 -7.05
CA ASP A 110 0.21 -13.00 -7.38
C ASP A 110 1.70 -12.94 -7.07
N ASN A 111 2.32 -11.77 -7.25
CA ASN A 111 3.75 -11.56 -7.03
C ASN A 111 4.10 -11.03 -5.63
N TYR A 112 3.11 -10.83 -4.76
CA TYR A 112 3.29 -10.38 -3.38
C TYR A 112 4.05 -11.37 -2.48
N GLY A 113 4.26 -12.60 -2.94
CA GLY A 113 5.19 -13.55 -2.29
C GLY A 113 6.67 -13.24 -2.55
N THR A 114 6.99 -12.40 -3.54
CA THR A 114 8.36 -12.02 -3.88
C THR A 114 8.78 -10.81 -3.05
N PRO A 115 9.90 -10.88 -2.31
CA PRO A 115 10.40 -9.73 -1.56
C PRO A 115 10.68 -8.53 -2.49
N PRO A 116 10.38 -7.29 -2.04
CA PRO A 116 10.76 -6.09 -2.77
C PRO A 116 12.28 -6.03 -3.01
N ILE A 117 12.67 -5.56 -4.21
CA ILE A 117 14.07 -5.52 -4.66
C ILE A 117 14.64 -4.13 -4.39
N PHE A 118 15.91 -4.08 -3.98
CA PHE A 118 16.66 -2.84 -3.77
C PHE A 118 17.93 -2.81 -4.65
N ASP A 119 18.14 -1.75 -5.45
CA ASP A 119 19.29 -1.62 -6.37
C ASP A 119 20.64 -1.48 -5.64
N SER A 120 20.64 -1.08 -4.36
CA SER A 120 21.88 -0.93 -3.60
C SER A 120 21.68 -1.09 -2.10
N MET A 121 22.58 -1.86 -1.48
CA MET A 121 22.77 -1.84 -0.04
C MET A 121 23.24 -0.45 0.42
N PRO A 122 22.92 -0.03 1.65
CA PRO A 122 23.39 1.24 2.20
C PRO A 122 24.89 1.45 1.98
N LYS A 123 25.28 2.61 1.47
CA LYS A 123 26.69 2.88 1.11
C LYS A 123 27.55 3.19 2.32
N ASN A 124 26.94 3.50 3.46
CA ASN A 124 27.62 3.78 4.71
C ASN A 124 26.75 3.40 5.92
N PHE A 125 27.37 3.37 7.11
CA PHE A 125 26.72 3.01 8.37
C PHE A 125 25.53 3.92 8.72
N ARG A 126 25.59 5.21 8.35
CA ARG A 126 24.50 6.15 8.61
C ARG A 126 23.25 5.81 7.79
N GLU A 127 23.42 5.50 6.51
CA GLU A 127 22.33 5.02 5.65
C GLU A 127 21.79 3.67 6.13
N PHE A 128 22.67 2.78 6.63
CA PHE A 128 22.26 1.49 7.19
C PHE A 128 21.42 1.64 8.46
N MET A 129 21.84 2.52 9.37
CA MET A 129 21.09 2.81 10.60
C MET A 129 19.75 3.48 10.30
N ALA A 130 19.73 4.49 9.42
CA ALA A 130 18.50 5.16 9.03
C ALA A 130 17.50 4.19 8.38
N LEU A 131 17.99 3.27 7.52
CA LEU A 131 17.17 2.23 6.93
C LEU A 131 16.64 1.24 7.99
N THR A 132 17.52 0.79 8.89
CA THR A 132 17.14 -0.15 9.95
C THR A 132 16.09 0.45 10.88
N GLU A 133 16.26 1.71 11.28
CA GLU A 133 15.31 2.46 12.10
C GLU A 133 13.97 2.68 11.40
N ALA A 134 13.97 2.97 10.09
CA ALA A 134 12.74 3.17 9.32
C ALA A 134 11.98 1.86 9.04
N LEU A 135 12.69 0.74 8.87
CA LEU A 135 12.08 -0.58 8.65
C LEU A 135 11.66 -1.29 9.93
N TYR A 136 12.26 -0.96 11.07
CA TYR A 136 11.98 -1.61 12.35
C TYR A 136 10.50 -1.53 12.78
N PRO A 137 9.83 -0.36 12.69
CA PRO A 137 8.38 -0.26 12.94
C PRO A 137 7.55 -1.15 12.00
N LEU A 138 7.96 -1.25 10.72
CA LEU A 138 7.25 -2.06 9.72
C LEU A 138 7.33 -3.55 10.05
N LYS A 139 8.50 -4.03 10.46
CA LYS A 139 8.70 -5.43 10.86
C LYS A 139 7.86 -5.82 12.08
N ASN A 140 7.63 -4.88 13.00
CA ASN A 140 6.81 -5.10 14.18
C ASN A 140 5.30 -4.97 13.89
N LYS A 141 4.91 -4.06 12.98
CA LYS A 141 3.51 -3.82 12.57
C LYS A 141 3.00 -4.93 11.66
N PHE A 142 3.81 -5.38 10.70
CA PHE A 142 3.47 -6.43 9.74
C PHE A 142 4.25 -7.69 10.10
N LYS A 143 3.65 -8.57 10.92
CA LYS A 143 4.15 -9.94 11.09
C LYS A 143 3.98 -10.68 9.77
N LEU A 144 5.00 -10.62 8.93
CA LEU A 144 5.11 -11.44 7.72
C LEU A 144 5.30 -12.89 8.18
N ASN A 145 4.19 -13.59 8.44
CA ASN A 145 4.14 -15.02 8.69
C ASN A 145 4.08 -15.80 7.38
#